data_AF-A0A2T4JS49-F1
#
_entry.id   AF-A0A2T4JS49-F1
#
_cell.length_a   1.000
_cell.length_b   1.000
_cell.length_c   1.000
_cell.angle_alpha   90.00
_cell.angle_beta   90.00
_cell.angle_gamma   90.00
#
_symmetry.space_group_name_H-M   'P 1'
#
loop_
_entity.id
_entity.type
_entity.pdbx_description
1 polymer ?
#
loop_
_entity_poly.entity_id
_entity_poly.type
_entity_poly.pdbx_seq_one_letter_code
_entity_poly.pdbx_strand_id
1 'polypeptide(L)'
;MTYLPKAMLLVAALGLAACNNPDRYGAGGAGAGGMGGPGGAGGMGGIDSSGLGGANDPASVAYFQQTLGDRVFFAVDQSNVSDTARATLSQQARWLQTNPDYAIIIEGHADEQGTREYNLALGARRASAVQDYLISQGIAPSRMRTVSYGKERPVEVCSTEECYNKNRRAVTVLSMGAGA
;
A
#
# COMPACT_ATOMS: atom_id res chain seq x y z
N MET A 1 2.98 -3.28 76.66
CA MET A 1 3.06 -4.31 75.61
C MET A 1 2.17 -3.83 74.47
N THR A 2 2.62 -3.45 73.28
CA THR A 2 3.95 -3.42 72.65
C THR A 2 3.84 -2.41 71.50
N TYR A 3 4.93 -1.71 71.28
CA TYR A 3 5.11 -0.58 70.38
C TYR A 3 5.10 -0.98 68.89
N LEU A 4 4.62 -0.07 68.03
CA LEU A 4 5.10 0.07 66.63
C LEU A 4 6.65 0.05 66.63
N PRO A 5 7.36 -0.45 65.59
CA PRO A 5 7.26 0.13 64.26
C PRO A 5 7.64 -0.80 63.07
N LYS A 6 7.61 -0.24 61.86
CA LYS A 6 8.29 -0.71 60.62
C LYS A 6 7.61 -1.82 59.80
N ALA A 7 6.84 -1.37 58.82
CA ALA A 7 6.99 -1.87 57.45
C ALA A 7 6.79 -0.70 56.49
N MET A 8 7.88 0.05 56.26
CA MET A 8 8.05 0.81 55.02
C MET A 8 8.07 -0.20 53.87
N LEU A 9 7.14 -0.09 52.93
CA LEU A 9 7.29 -0.68 51.61
C LEU A 9 6.58 0.23 50.58
N LEU A 10 7.37 1.18 50.09
CA LEU A 10 7.45 1.63 48.70
C LEU A 10 6.12 1.80 47.94
N VAL A 11 5.60 3.02 47.96
CA VAL A 11 4.76 3.53 46.87
C VAL A 11 5.67 3.79 45.67
N ALA A 12 5.79 2.79 44.79
CA ALA A 12 6.31 2.99 43.44
C ALA A 12 5.13 3.08 42.47
N ALA A 13 4.49 4.24 42.41
CA ALA A 13 3.61 4.56 41.30
C ALA A 13 4.47 4.90 40.09
N LEU A 14 4.86 3.89 39.31
CA LEU A 14 5.37 4.11 37.96
C LEU A 14 4.20 4.58 37.08
N GLY A 15 4.03 5.90 36.98
CA GLY A 15 3.32 6.51 35.87
C GLY A 15 4.16 6.38 34.61
N LEU A 16 3.87 5.40 33.77
CA LEU A 16 4.33 5.38 32.38
C LEU A 16 3.43 6.33 31.57
N ALA A 17 3.69 7.63 31.71
CA ALA A 17 3.38 8.58 30.65
C ALA A 17 4.37 8.30 29.51
N ALA A 18 3.91 7.63 28.46
CA ALA A 18 4.66 7.50 27.21
C ALA A 18 4.61 8.85 26.48
N CYS A 19 5.49 9.78 26.86
CA CYS A 19 5.87 10.88 25.99
C CYS A 19 6.74 10.32 24.86
N ASN A 20 6.23 10.37 23.64
CA ASN A 20 6.96 10.08 22.41
C ASN A 20 8.10 11.10 22.28
N ASN A 21 9.34 10.69 22.60
CA ASN A 21 10.53 11.51 22.41
C ASN A 21 11.35 10.94 21.23
N PRO A 22 11.50 11.66 20.12
CA PRO A 22 12.18 11.18 18.91
C PRO A 22 13.70 10.99 19.06
N ASP A 23 14.28 11.33 20.21
CA ASP A 23 15.74 11.35 20.43
C ASP A 23 16.28 10.13 21.23
N ARG A 24 15.60 8.98 21.18
CA ARG A 24 16.00 7.78 21.98
C ARG A 24 17.23 7.03 21.44
N TYR A 25 17.75 7.39 20.27
CA TYR A 25 19.01 6.88 19.73
C TYR A 25 20.04 8.01 19.80
N GLY A 26 20.70 8.11 20.95
CA GLY A 26 21.50 9.27 21.29
C GLY A 26 22.73 9.52 20.42
N ALA A 27 23.11 10.79 20.36
CA ALA A 27 24.49 11.21 20.61
C ALA A 27 24.44 12.61 21.23
N GLY A 28 24.76 12.70 22.52
CA GLY A 28 24.97 13.97 23.20
C GLY A 28 26.26 14.63 22.71
N GLY A 29 26.20 15.93 22.45
CA GLY A 29 27.35 16.76 22.16
C GLY A 29 26.92 18.19 21.85
N ALA A 30 26.95 19.05 22.87
CA ALA A 30 26.77 20.48 22.70
C ALA A 30 27.84 21.03 21.73
N GLY A 31 27.40 21.74 20.69
CA GLY A 31 28.27 22.37 19.72
C GLY A 31 27.48 23.27 18.79
N ALA A 32 27.80 24.56 18.84
CA ALA A 32 27.16 25.62 18.08
C ALA A 32 27.36 25.48 16.56
N GLY A 33 26.41 26.05 15.80
CA GLY A 33 26.65 26.72 14.52
C GLY A 33 26.98 25.83 13.32
N GLY A 34 26.21 25.95 12.25
CA GLY A 34 26.62 25.40 10.96
C GLY A 34 25.52 25.41 9.90
N MET A 35 25.25 26.58 9.33
CA MET A 35 24.77 26.63 7.94
C MET A 35 25.81 25.98 7.02
N GLY A 36 25.34 25.16 6.08
CA GLY A 36 26.05 24.89 4.83
C GLY A 36 26.31 23.41 4.57
N GLY A 37 25.93 22.95 3.37
CA GLY A 37 26.47 21.71 2.83
C GLY A 37 25.56 20.99 1.83
N PRO A 38 25.83 21.09 0.52
CA PRO A 38 25.31 20.17 -0.50
C PRO A 38 26.07 18.84 -0.45
N GLY A 39 25.42 17.74 -0.82
CA GLY A 39 26.06 16.44 -1.06
C GLY A 39 26.22 15.57 0.17
N GLY A 40 25.20 14.79 0.49
CA GLY A 40 25.29 13.66 1.42
C GLY A 40 25.45 12.35 0.66
N ALA A 41 26.69 11.91 0.47
CA ALA A 41 27.01 10.54 0.08
C ALA A 41 27.74 9.85 1.25
N GLY A 42 27.26 8.67 1.64
CA GLY A 42 28.04 7.70 2.43
C GLY A 42 27.36 7.21 3.70
N GLY A 43 26.62 6.10 3.61
CA GLY A 43 26.13 5.36 4.77
C GLY A 43 25.22 4.18 4.43
N MET A 44 25.84 3.02 4.11
CA MET A 44 25.28 1.65 4.12
C MET A 44 24.06 1.34 3.22
N GLY A 45 24.33 0.88 1.99
CA GLY A 45 23.57 -0.21 1.34
C GLY A 45 22.06 -0.07 1.15
N GLY A 46 21.51 1.15 1.12
CA GLY A 46 20.11 1.39 0.81
C GLY A 46 19.89 1.40 -0.70
N ILE A 47 18.95 0.58 -1.18
CA ILE A 47 18.24 0.80 -2.45
C ILE A 47 17.90 2.29 -2.57
N ASP A 48 18.34 2.92 -3.65
CA ASP A 48 18.07 4.30 -4.00
C ASP A 48 16.59 4.45 -4.38
N SER A 49 15.71 4.50 -3.37
CA SER A 49 14.28 4.78 -3.53
C SER A 49 13.97 6.21 -4.02
N SER A 50 14.99 6.98 -4.38
CA SER A 50 14.89 8.35 -4.90
C SER A 50 13.98 8.44 -6.13
N GLY A 51 13.87 7.36 -6.93
CA GLY A 51 12.94 7.29 -8.06
C GLY A 51 11.49 6.89 -7.71
N LEU A 52 11.24 6.38 -6.50
CA LEU A 52 9.91 5.91 -6.06
C LEU A 52 9.17 6.93 -5.18
N GLY A 53 9.90 7.89 -4.62
CA GLY A 53 9.41 8.83 -3.60
C GLY A 53 9.03 8.15 -2.28
N GLY A 54 8.71 8.95 -1.27
CA GLY A 54 8.25 8.47 0.04
C GLY A 54 6.73 8.49 0.16
N ALA A 55 6.14 7.69 1.05
CA ALA A 55 4.68 7.65 1.28
C ALA A 55 4.06 8.99 1.74
N ASN A 56 4.89 9.98 2.09
CA ASN A 56 4.45 11.33 2.43
C ASN A 56 4.42 12.29 1.22
N ASP A 57 4.98 11.88 0.08
CA ASP A 57 4.96 12.65 -1.17
C ASP A 57 3.73 12.27 -2.01
N PRO A 58 2.74 13.16 -2.16
CA PRO A 58 1.50 12.87 -2.88
C PRO A 58 1.69 12.53 -4.36
N ALA A 59 2.83 12.86 -4.98
CA ALA A 59 3.11 12.52 -6.39
C ALA A 59 3.87 11.20 -6.57
N SER A 60 4.23 10.55 -5.46
CA SER A 60 5.08 9.36 -5.47
C SER A 60 4.32 8.06 -5.74
N VAL A 61 5.04 7.08 -6.29
CA VAL A 61 4.53 5.70 -6.46
C VAL A 61 4.23 5.07 -5.10
N ALA A 62 5.06 5.35 -4.10
CA ALA A 62 4.87 4.84 -2.74
C ALA A 62 3.55 5.35 -2.12
N TYR A 63 3.20 6.62 -2.32
CA TYR A 63 1.94 7.18 -1.84
C TYR A 63 0.73 6.50 -2.48
N PHE A 64 0.77 6.25 -3.80
CA PHE A 64 -0.30 5.53 -4.48
C PHE A 64 -0.53 4.13 -3.88
N GLN A 65 0.55 3.37 -3.65
CA GLN A 65 0.45 2.00 -3.16
C GLN A 65 0.06 1.92 -1.67
N GLN A 66 0.66 2.76 -0.83
CA GLN A 66 0.57 2.63 0.62
C GLN A 66 -0.55 3.48 1.23
N THR A 67 -0.81 4.66 0.66
CA THR A 67 -1.77 5.62 1.22
C THR A 67 -3.14 5.48 0.56
N LEU A 68 -3.19 5.38 -0.78
CA LEU A 68 -4.47 5.22 -1.49
C LEU A 68 -4.93 3.76 -1.57
N GLY A 69 -3.97 2.85 -1.64
CA GLY A 69 -4.19 1.44 -1.90
C GLY A 69 -4.26 1.14 -3.40
N ASP A 70 -3.43 0.21 -3.85
CA ASP A 70 -3.31 -0.24 -5.25
C ASP A 70 -4.31 -1.35 -5.62
N ARG A 71 -5.04 -1.89 -4.64
CA ARG A 71 -5.86 -3.11 -4.78
C ARG A 71 -7.33 -2.89 -4.53
N VAL A 72 -8.14 -3.64 -5.26
CA VAL A 72 -9.56 -3.84 -4.96
C VAL A 72 -9.91 -5.32 -4.94
N PHE A 73 -10.90 -5.68 -4.15
CA PHE A 73 -11.28 -7.07 -3.87
C PHE A 73 -12.66 -7.41 -4.42
N PHE A 74 -12.86 -8.70 -4.70
CA PHE A 74 -14.09 -9.24 -5.25
C PHE A 74 -14.63 -10.39 -4.39
N ALA A 75 -15.95 -10.52 -4.37
CA ALA A 75 -16.60 -11.69 -3.81
C ALA A 75 -16.34 -12.95 -4.67
N VAL A 76 -16.68 -14.10 -4.10
CA VAL A 76 -16.62 -15.40 -4.77
C VAL A 76 -17.37 -15.31 -6.10
N ASP A 77 -16.72 -15.78 -7.16
CA ASP A 77 -17.26 -15.86 -8.52
C ASP A 77 -17.77 -14.54 -9.14
N GLN A 78 -17.38 -13.42 -8.56
CA GLN A 78 -17.87 -12.10 -8.96
C GLN A 78 -16.79 -11.24 -9.62
N SER A 79 -17.24 -10.34 -10.50
CA SER A 79 -16.42 -9.32 -11.17
C SER A 79 -17.02 -7.91 -11.10
N ASN A 80 -18.15 -7.74 -10.41
CA ASN A 80 -18.72 -6.42 -10.13
C ASN A 80 -17.86 -5.64 -9.14
N VAL A 81 -17.65 -4.36 -9.43
CA VAL A 81 -16.95 -3.43 -8.54
C VAL A 81 -17.91 -2.99 -7.43
N SER A 82 -17.63 -3.42 -6.19
CA SER A 82 -18.38 -3.06 -4.97
C SER A 82 -18.20 -1.60 -4.60
N ASP A 83 -19.05 -1.05 -3.72
CA ASP A 83 -18.95 0.35 -3.29
C ASP A 83 -17.62 0.65 -2.58
N THR A 84 -17.12 -0.29 -1.78
CA THR A 84 -15.78 -0.18 -1.18
C THR A 84 -14.69 -0.11 -2.25
N ALA A 85 -14.77 -0.96 -3.29
CA ALA A 85 -13.83 -0.91 -4.40
C ALA A 85 -13.95 0.40 -5.19
N ARG A 86 -15.17 0.91 -5.40
CA ARG A 86 -15.42 2.21 -6.05
C ARG A 86 -14.79 3.36 -5.28
N ALA A 87 -14.85 3.32 -3.94
CA ALA A 87 -14.20 4.34 -3.09
C ALA A 87 -12.69 4.36 -3.31
N THR A 88 -12.02 3.20 -3.29
CA THR A 88 -10.58 3.10 -3.59
C THR A 88 -10.26 3.55 -5.01
N LEU A 89 -10.98 3.04 -6.02
CA LEU A 89 -10.75 3.41 -7.42
C LEU A 89 -11.01 4.90 -7.68
N SER A 90 -11.94 5.54 -6.96
CA SER A 90 -12.16 6.98 -7.09
C SER A 90 -10.96 7.79 -6.62
N GLN A 91 -10.26 7.32 -5.58
CA GLN A 91 -9.03 7.94 -5.09
C GLN A 91 -7.88 7.71 -6.08
N GLN A 92 -7.74 6.48 -6.59
CA GLN A 92 -6.78 6.17 -7.65
C GLN A 92 -7.00 7.04 -8.90
N ALA A 93 -8.25 7.23 -9.34
CA ALA A 93 -8.58 8.05 -10.49
C ALA A 93 -8.19 9.52 -10.29
N ARG A 94 -8.52 10.12 -9.14
CA ARG A 94 -8.10 11.49 -8.81
C ARG A 94 -6.59 11.65 -8.87
N TRP A 95 -5.86 10.68 -8.31
CA TRP A 95 -4.40 10.70 -8.35
C TRP A 95 -3.85 10.56 -9.78
N LEU A 96 -4.42 9.69 -10.60
CA LEU A 96 -4.00 9.51 -12.00
C LEU A 96 -4.31 10.72 -12.87
N GLN A 97 -5.32 11.52 -12.52
CA GLN A 97 -5.63 12.80 -13.17
C GLN A 97 -4.57 13.87 -12.86
N THR A 98 -4.06 13.92 -11.62
CA THR A 98 -3.02 14.88 -11.22
C THR A 98 -1.61 14.44 -11.62
N ASN A 99 -1.42 13.16 -11.97
CA ASN A 99 -0.15 12.58 -12.37
C ASN A 99 -0.26 11.97 -13.78
N PRO A 100 -0.34 12.80 -14.85
CA PRO A 100 -0.62 12.34 -16.21
C PRO A 100 0.50 11.50 -16.84
N ASP A 101 1.73 11.60 -16.32
CA ASP A 101 2.92 10.91 -16.86
C ASP A 101 2.91 9.39 -16.63
N TYR A 102 2.08 8.91 -15.70
CA TYR A 102 1.96 7.47 -15.44
C TYR A 102 0.94 6.82 -16.35
N ALA A 103 1.29 5.68 -16.93
CA ALA A 103 0.32 4.71 -17.43
C ALA A 103 0.03 3.67 -16.32
N ILE A 104 -1.01 2.87 -16.50
CA ILE A 104 -1.34 1.78 -15.58
C ILE A 104 -1.57 0.45 -16.29
N ILE A 105 -1.20 -0.62 -15.59
CA ILE A 105 -1.57 -1.99 -15.92
C ILE A 105 -2.50 -2.49 -14.83
N ILE A 106 -3.68 -2.94 -15.22
CA ILE A 106 -4.69 -3.49 -14.33
C ILE A 106 -4.56 -5.01 -14.38
N GLU A 107 -4.06 -5.60 -13.30
CA GLU A 107 -3.87 -7.03 -13.18
C GLU A 107 -5.10 -7.68 -12.52
N GLY A 108 -5.73 -8.62 -13.18
CA GLY A 108 -6.84 -9.41 -12.64
C GLY A 108 -6.39 -10.75 -12.08
N HIS A 109 -6.79 -11.04 -10.84
CA HIS A 109 -6.43 -12.26 -10.11
C HIS A 109 -7.68 -12.98 -9.59
N ALA A 110 -7.55 -14.29 -9.41
CA ALA A 110 -8.55 -15.17 -8.82
C ALA A 110 -7.93 -16.08 -7.75
N ASP A 111 -8.77 -16.72 -6.95
CA ASP A 111 -8.32 -17.71 -5.97
C ASP A 111 -8.05 -19.07 -6.63
N GLU A 112 -7.56 -20.03 -5.85
CA GLU A 112 -7.09 -21.32 -6.37
C GLU A 112 -8.21 -22.25 -6.88
N GLN A 113 -9.47 -21.92 -6.56
CA GLN A 113 -10.63 -22.77 -6.79
C GLN A 113 -11.05 -22.78 -8.26
N GLY A 114 -11.46 -23.95 -8.77
CA GLY A 114 -11.90 -24.11 -10.17
C GLY A 114 -10.75 -24.30 -11.16
N THR A 115 -11.08 -24.33 -12.46
CA THR A 115 -10.09 -24.61 -13.51
C THR A 115 -9.19 -23.40 -13.78
N ARG A 116 -8.04 -23.65 -14.40
CA ARG A 116 -7.09 -22.59 -14.77
C ARG A 116 -7.71 -21.61 -15.77
N GLU A 117 -8.33 -22.15 -16.82
CA GLU A 117 -8.94 -21.40 -17.91
C GLU A 117 -10.10 -20.53 -17.40
N TYR A 118 -10.90 -21.08 -16.48
CA TYR A 118 -11.97 -20.34 -15.82
C TYR A 118 -11.43 -19.13 -15.07
N ASN A 119 -10.39 -19.34 -14.26
CA ASN A 119 -9.78 -18.28 -13.46
C ASN A 119 -9.07 -17.22 -14.33
N LEU A 120 -8.44 -17.62 -15.43
CA LEU A 120 -7.90 -16.67 -16.40
C LEU A 120 -9.01 -15.79 -17.00
N ALA A 121 -10.16 -16.37 -17.36
CA ALA A 121 -11.30 -15.60 -17.85
C ALA A 121 -11.92 -14.71 -16.76
N LEU A 122 -12.05 -15.20 -15.53
CA LEU A 122 -12.58 -14.43 -14.40
C LEU A 122 -11.65 -13.26 -14.03
N GLY A 123 -10.34 -13.48 -14.01
CA GLY A 123 -9.36 -12.42 -13.84
C GLY A 123 -9.47 -11.35 -14.94
N ALA A 124 -9.67 -11.76 -16.20
CA ALA A 124 -9.84 -10.82 -17.31
C ALA A 124 -11.10 -9.95 -17.13
N ARG A 125 -12.23 -10.55 -16.73
CA ARG A 125 -13.47 -9.81 -16.42
C ARG A 125 -13.27 -8.81 -15.28
N ARG A 126 -12.55 -9.19 -14.21
CA ARG A 126 -12.23 -8.29 -13.08
C ARG A 126 -11.37 -7.11 -13.52
N ALA A 127 -10.33 -7.36 -14.32
CA ALA A 127 -9.48 -6.30 -14.85
C ALA A 127 -10.26 -5.35 -15.76
N SER A 128 -11.13 -5.89 -16.64
CA SER A 128 -12.02 -5.08 -17.48
C SER A 128 -12.98 -4.22 -16.64
N ALA A 129 -13.62 -4.78 -15.62
CA ALA A 129 -14.56 -4.03 -14.78
C ALA A 129 -13.88 -2.84 -14.04
N VAL A 130 -12.63 -3.03 -13.62
CA VAL A 130 -11.82 -1.93 -13.04
C VAL A 130 -11.45 -0.91 -14.10
N GLN A 131 -11.03 -1.35 -15.29
CA GLN A 131 -10.72 -0.46 -16.41
C GLN A 131 -11.94 0.40 -16.78
N ASP A 132 -13.10 -0.21 -16.98
CA ASP A 132 -14.34 0.46 -17.33
C ASP A 132 -14.74 1.49 -16.27
N TYR A 133 -14.57 1.14 -14.98
CA TYR A 133 -14.80 2.09 -13.90
C TYR A 133 -13.84 3.28 -13.98
N LEU A 134 -12.53 3.06 -14.14
CA LEU A 134 -11.55 4.16 -14.24
C LEU A 134 -11.77 5.02 -15.49
N ILE A 135 -12.19 4.44 -16.61
CA ILE A 135 -12.63 5.19 -17.81
C ILE A 135 -13.82 6.08 -17.45
N SER A 136 -14.82 5.55 -16.75
CA SER A 136 -15.98 6.34 -16.30
C SER A 136 -15.61 7.49 -15.35
N GLN A 137 -14.47 7.38 -14.67
CA GLN A 137 -13.90 8.45 -13.84
C GLN A 137 -13.02 9.44 -14.63
N GLY A 138 -12.91 9.30 -15.96
CA GLY A 138 -12.19 10.22 -16.84
C GLY A 138 -10.73 9.88 -17.12
N ILE A 139 -10.27 8.66 -16.80
CA ILE A 139 -8.93 8.20 -17.21
C ILE A 139 -8.96 7.77 -18.67
N ALA A 140 -8.06 8.31 -19.48
CA ALA A 140 -7.99 7.98 -20.91
C ALA A 140 -7.68 6.49 -21.13
N PRO A 141 -8.43 5.76 -21.98
CA PRO A 141 -8.18 4.34 -22.24
C PRO A 141 -6.76 4.03 -22.73
N SER A 142 -6.12 4.94 -23.47
CA SER A 142 -4.74 4.80 -23.95
C SER A 142 -3.69 4.74 -22.83
N ARG A 143 -4.03 5.19 -21.62
CA ARG A 143 -3.15 5.10 -20.44
C ARG A 143 -3.30 3.77 -19.69
N MET A 144 -4.15 2.86 -20.16
CA MET A 144 -4.53 1.66 -19.42
C MET A 144 -4.34 0.41 -20.28
N ARG A 145 -3.80 -0.64 -19.67
CA ARG A 145 -3.81 -2.00 -20.21
C ARG A 145 -4.31 -2.97 -19.16
N THR A 146 -4.93 -4.06 -19.57
CA THR A 146 -5.38 -5.12 -18.66
C THR A 146 -4.59 -6.39 -18.88
N VAL A 147 -4.24 -7.08 -17.80
CA VAL A 147 -3.61 -8.42 -17.83
C VAL A 147 -4.36 -9.32 -16.86
N SER A 148 -4.59 -10.58 -17.25
CA SER A 148 -5.14 -11.58 -16.33
C SER A 148 -4.08 -12.60 -15.97
N TYR A 149 -3.87 -12.79 -14.67
CA TYR A 149 -3.05 -13.89 -14.16
C TYR A 149 -3.91 -15.06 -13.64
N GLY A 150 -5.23 -14.88 -13.56
CA GLY A 150 -6.12 -15.87 -12.95
C GLY A 150 -5.58 -16.29 -11.57
N LYS A 151 -5.34 -17.58 -11.39
CA LYS A 151 -4.83 -18.16 -10.15
C LYS A 151 -3.31 -18.38 -10.10
N GLU A 152 -2.58 -17.91 -11.10
CA GLU A 152 -1.14 -18.20 -11.28
C GLU A 152 -0.23 -17.33 -10.40
N ARG A 153 -0.75 -16.23 -9.83
CA ARG A 153 0.01 -15.29 -8.97
C ARG A 153 -0.72 -15.00 -7.65
N PRO A 154 -0.90 -16.02 -6.79
CA PRO A 154 -1.52 -15.84 -5.48
C PRO A 154 -0.67 -14.92 -4.59
N VAL A 155 -1.33 -14.10 -3.78
CA VAL A 155 -0.68 -13.38 -2.68
C VAL A 155 -0.40 -14.32 -1.52
N GLU A 156 -1.32 -15.26 -1.28
CA GLU A 156 -1.20 -16.23 -0.21
C GLU A 156 -1.62 -17.60 -0.74
N VAL A 157 -0.84 -18.64 -0.43
CA VAL A 157 -1.14 -20.02 -0.84
C VAL A 157 -1.73 -20.73 0.36
N CYS A 158 -3.05 -20.87 0.39
CA CYS A 158 -3.79 -21.46 1.49
C CYS A 158 -5.23 -21.79 1.11
N SER A 159 -5.82 -22.74 1.84
CA SER A 159 -7.16 -23.25 1.55
C SER A 159 -8.22 -22.79 2.55
N THR A 160 -8.18 -21.51 2.94
CA THR A 160 -9.18 -20.89 3.84
C THR A 160 -9.85 -19.71 3.16
N GLU A 161 -11.09 -19.41 3.55
CA GLU A 161 -11.86 -18.31 2.94
C GLU A 161 -11.18 -16.94 3.12
N GLU A 162 -10.53 -16.73 4.27
CA GLU A 162 -9.74 -15.52 4.55
C GLU A 162 -8.61 -15.31 3.54
N CYS A 163 -7.97 -16.40 3.12
CA CYS A 163 -6.92 -16.42 2.11
C CYS A 163 -7.46 -16.14 0.71
N TYR A 164 -8.56 -16.82 0.36
CA TYR A 164 -9.22 -16.64 -0.94
C TYR A 164 -9.65 -15.19 -1.16
N ASN A 165 -10.18 -14.53 -0.12
CA ASN A 165 -10.51 -13.11 -0.17
C ASN A 165 -9.33 -12.21 -0.57
N LYS A 166 -8.12 -12.50 -0.10
CA LYS A 166 -6.92 -11.72 -0.48
C LYS A 166 -6.48 -11.99 -1.93
N ASN A 167 -6.72 -13.19 -2.43
CA ASN A 167 -6.36 -13.60 -3.80
C ASN A 167 -7.35 -13.07 -4.86
N ARG A 168 -8.64 -12.98 -4.53
CA ARG A 168 -9.68 -12.41 -5.40
C ARG A 168 -9.56 -10.88 -5.48
N ARG A 169 -8.64 -10.41 -6.31
CA ARG A 169 -8.32 -8.98 -6.41
C ARG A 169 -8.07 -8.53 -7.84
N ALA A 170 -8.12 -7.21 -8.02
CA ALA A 170 -7.43 -6.54 -9.10
C ALA A 170 -6.36 -5.61 -8.52
N VAL A 171 -5.24 -5.48 -9.21
CA VAL A 171 -4.10 -4.63 -8.80
C VAL A 171 -3.85 -3.59 -9.87
N THR A 172 -3.82 -2.32 -9.49
CA THR A 172 -3.42 -1.21 -10.36
C THR A 172 -1.91 -1.00 -10.22
N VAL A 173 -1.16 -1.38 -11.24
CA VAL A 173 0.30 -1.23 -11.28
C VAL A 173 0.64 0.01 -12.09
N LEU A 174 1.37 0.95 -11.49
CA LEU A 174 1.89 2.12 -12.20
C LEU A 174 3.02 1.71 -13.14
N SER A 175 2.99 2.24 -14.37
CA SER A 175 4.03 2.05 -15.39
C SER A 175 4.55 3.42 -15.83
N MET A 176 5.87 3.60 -15.79
CA MET A 176 6.51 4.81 -16.29
C MET A 176 6.65 4.73 -17.81
N GLY A 177 5.98 5.62 -18.51
CA GLY A 177 5.94 5.66 -19.97
C GLY A 177 4.50 5.76 -20.46
N ALA A 178 4.23 6.79 -21.26
CA ALA A 178 2.98 6.89 -21.99
C ALA A 178 2.75 5.57 -22.74
N GLY A 179 1.59 4.95 -22.54
CA GLY A 179 1.20 3.73 -23.22
C GLY A 179 1.31 3.92 -24.73
N ALA A 180 2.36 3.35 -25.32
CA ALA A 180 2.50 3.24 -26.77
C ALA A 180 1.56 2.15 -27.31
#